data_AF-A0A1Q6ZVW9-F1
#
_entry.id   AF-A0A1Q6ZVW9-F1
#
_cell.length_a   1.000
_cell.length_b   1.000
_cell.length_c   1.000
_cell.angle_alpha   90.00
_cell.angle_beta   90.00
_cell.angle_gamma   90.00
#
_symmetry.space_group_name_H-M   'P 1'
#
loop_
_entity.id
_entity.type
_entity.pdbx_description
1 polymer ?
#
loop_
_entity_poly.entity_id
_entity_poly.type
_entity_poly.pdbx_seq_one_letter_code
_entity_poly.pdbx_strand_id
1 'polypeptide(L)' 'MPEVIIHDDESFERALQRFKKKCEKAGILSDLRKHSHYEKPSERTKRKMSAARRKHRRPRPV' A
#
# COMPACT_ATOMS: atom_id res chain seq x y z
N MET A 1 -6.06 8.73 -4.94
CA MET A 1 -6.54 7.46 -5.53
C MET A 1 -5.67 7.13 -6.74
N PRO A 2 -5.41 5.85 -7.06
CA PRO A 2 -4.58 5.46 -8.18
C PRO A 2 -5.33 5.63 -9.50
N GLU A 3 -4.72 6.38 -10.42
CA GLU A 3 -5.19 6.55 -11.79
C GLU A 3 -4.22 5.88 -12.76
N VAL A 4 -4.74 5.21 -13.79
CA VAL A 4 -3.97 4.58 -14.86
C VAL A 4 -4.58 5.01 -16.19
N ILE A 5 -3.79 5.73 -16.98
CA ILE A 5 -4.11 6.08 -18.36
C ILE A 5 -3.66 4.90 -19.22
N ILE A 6 -4.55 4.40 -20.06
CA ILE A 6 -4.29 3.30 -20.99
C ILE A 6 -4.02 3.92 -22.35
N HIS A 7 -2.93 3.52 -23.00
CA HIS A 7 -2.61 3.91 -24.38
C HIS A 7 -2.94 2.74 -25.31
N ASP A 8 -3.27 3.03 -26.58
CA ASP A 8 -3.77 2.04 -27.55
C ASP A 8 -2.78 0.89 -27.85
N ASP A 9 -1.48 1.10 -27.60
CA ASP A 9 -0.43 0.09 -27.76
C ASP A 9 -0.35 -0.94 -26.59
N GLU A 10 -1.26 -0.87 -25.63
CA GLU A 10 -1.17 -1.66 -24.41
C GLU A 10 -2.30 -2.66 -24.21
N SER A 11 -1.93 -3.95 -24.04
CA SER A 11 -2.91 -4.99 -23.71
C SER A 11 -3.59 -4.71 -22.36
N PHE A 12 -4.91 -4.87 -22.33
CA PHE A 12 -5.76 -4.67 -21.15
C PHE A 12 -5.22 -5.35 -19.88
N GLU A 13 -4.68 -6.55 -19.98
CA GLU A 13 -4.10 -7.28 -18.84
C GLU A 13 -2.89 -6.57 -18.21
N ARG A 14 -2.04 -5.92 -19.02
CA ARG A 14 -0.90 -5.13 -18.53
C ARG A 14 -1.34 -3.84 -17.83
N ALA A 15 -2.40 -3.20 -18.33
CA ALA A 15 -3.02 -2.07 -17.65
C ALA A 15 -3.60 -2.47 -16.29
N LEU A 16 -4.31 -3.61 -16.23
CA LEU A 16 -4.87 -4.14 -14.99
C LEU A 16 -3.78 -4.48 -13.96
N GLN A 17 -2.67 -5.09 -14.39
CA GLN A 17 -1.55 -5.38 -13.50
C GLN A 17 -0.92 -4.11 -12.93
N ARG A 18 -0.74 -3.05 -13.74
CA ARG A 18 -0.21 -1.76 -13.26
C ARG A 18 -1.19 -1.06 -12.31
N PHE A 19 -2.49 -1.15 -12.57
CA PHE A 19 -3.50 -0.66 -11.66
C PHE A 19 -3.45 -1.37 -10.31
N LYS A 20 -3.41 -2.72 -10.30
CA LYS A 20 -3.25 -3.51 -9.07
C LYS A 20 -1.98 -3.12 -8.31
N LYS A 21 -0.83 -3.00 -8.97
CA LYS A 21 0.42 -2.52 -8.35
C LYS A 21 0.30 -1.10 -7.80
N LYS A 22 -0.38 -0.18 -8.49
CA LYS A 22 -0.62 1.19 -7.98
C LYS A 22 -1.55 1.18 -6.76
N CYS A 23 -2.60 0.36 -6.73
CA CYS A 23 -3.48 0.17 -5.57
C CYS A 23 -2.73 -0.40 -4.36
N GLU A 24 -1.86 -1.39 -4.58
CA GLU A 24 -1.00 -1.97 -3.54
C GLU A 24 -0.01 -0.95 -3.00
N LYS A 25 0.65 -0.19 -3.89
CA LYS A 25 1.61 0.86 -3.52
C LYS A 25 0.94 2.02 -2.78
N ALA A 26 -0.29 2.37 -3.17
CA ALA A 26 -1.08 3.38 -2.48
C ALA A 26 -1.55 2.92 -1.09
N GLY A 27 -1.46 1.62 -0.77
CA GLY A 27 -1.78 1.10 0.56
C GLY A 27 -3.24 1.23 0.94
N ILE A 28 -4.15 1.40 -0.03
CA ILE A 28 -5.59 1.64 0.21
C ILE A 28 -6.20 0.56 1.11
N LEU A 29 -5.88 -0.71 0.86
CA LEU A 29 -6.34 -1.83 1.68
C LEU A 29 -5.80 -1.78 3.12
N SER A 30 -4.59 -1.27 3.30
CA SER A 30 -3.99 -1.10 4.62
C SER A 30 -4.64 0.04 5.38
N ASP A 31 -5.00 1.15 4.71
CA ASP A 31 -5.72 2.24 5.35
C ASP A 31 -7.16 1.86 5.68
N LEU A 32 -7.84 1.12 4.81
CA LEU A 32 -9.19 0.63 5.08
C LEU A 32 -9.23 -0.24 6.35
N ARG A 33 -8.23 -1.10 6.54
CA ARG A 33 -8.06 -1.92 7.76
C ARG A 33 -7.71 -1.11 9.02
N LYS A 34 -7.01 0.03 8.87
CA LYS A 34 -6.68 0.91 10.02
C LYS A 34 -7.88 1.72 10.48
N HIS A 35 -8.77 2.09 9.57
CA HIS A 35 -9.94 2.93 9.85
C HIS A 35 -11.23 2.14 10.10
N SER A 36 -11.21 0.81 9.95
CA SER A 36 -12.39 -0.03 10.19
C SER A 36 -12.84 -0.07 11.66
N HIS A 37 -11.95 0.23 12.59
CA HIS A 37 -12.20 0.22 14.03
C HIS A 37 -11.47 1.38 14.69
N TYR A 38 -12.06 1.93 15.77
CA TYR A 38 -11.38 2.94 16.57
C TYR A 38 -10.13 2.34 17.23
N GLU A 39 -8.98 2.91 16.91
CA GLU A 39 -7.72 2.59 17.55
C GLU A 39 -7.37 3.68 18.57
N LYS A 40 -7.12 3.28 19.82
CA LYS A 40 -6.66 4.20 20.85
C LYS A 40 -5.35 4.89 20.42
N PRO A 41 -5.11 6.16 20.79
CA PRO A 41 -3.89 6.88 20.40
C PRO A 41 -2.58 6.16 20.74
N SER A 42 -2.55 5.43 21.86
CA SER A 42 -1.42 4.61 22.30
C SER A 42 -1.12 3.44 21.35
N GLU A 43 -2.16 2.71 20.96
CA GLU A 43 -2.05 1.58 20.03
C GLU A 43 -1.63 2.06 18.63
N ARG A 44 -2.17 3.20 18.17
CA ARG A 44 -1.76 3.82 16.90
C ARG A 44 -0.27 4.14 16.87
N THR A 45 0.26 4.65 17.98
CA THR A 45 1.68 4.97 18.13
C THR A 45 2.54 3.71 18.15
N LYS A 46 2.10 2.67 18.87
CA LYS A 46 2.74 1.35 18.92
C LYS A 46 2.78 0.67 17.54
N ARG A 47 1.68 0.73 16.79
CA ARG A 47 1.55 0.21 15.41
C ARG A 47 2.49 0.95 14.45
N LYS A 48 2.63 2.28 14.58
CA LYS A 48 3.56 3.07 13.77
C LYS A 48 5.02 2.68 14.04
N MET A 49 5.40 2.54 15.31
CA MET A 49 6.75 2.13 15.70
C MET A 49 7.09 0.71 15.22
N SER A 50 6.17 -0.25 15.37
CA SER A 50 6.40 -1.63 14.93
C SER A 50 6.54 -1.72 13.41
N ALA A 51 5.74 -0.97 12.65
CA ALA A 51 5.85 -0.89 11.20
C ALA A 51 7.20 -0.31 10.74
N ALA A 52 7.69 0.75 11.39
CA ALA A 52 9.00 1.35 11.10
C ALA A 52 10.15 0.37 11.39
N ARG A 53 10.12 -0.32 12.54
CA ARG A 53 11.10 -1.35 12.90
C ARG A 53 11.11 -2.50 11.90
N ARG A 54 9.93 -2.96 11.45
CA ARG A 54 9.81 -4.03 10.45
C ARG A 54 10.36 -3.59 9.08
N LYS A 55 10.20 -2.32 8.71
CA LYS A 55 10.77 -1.76 7.47
C LYS A 55 12.31 -1.72 7.53
N HIS A 56 12.89 -1.32 8.67
CA HIS A 56 14.34 -1.30 8.86
C HIS A 56 14.99 -2.69 8.91
N ARG A 57 14.27 -3.72 9.39
CA ARG A 57 14.75 -5.11 9.40
C ARG A 57 14.73 -5.80 8.04
N ARG A 58 14.10 -5.24 7.01
CA ARG A 58 14.14 -5.83 5.66
C ARG A 58 15.54 -5.60 5.08
N PRO A 59 16.26 -6.65 4.67
CA PRO A 59 17.54 -6.47 3.98
C PRO A 59 17.31 -5.61 2.74
N ARG A 60 18.19 -4.65 2.50
CA ARG A 60 18.20 -3.89 1.25
C ARG A 60 18.44 -4.93 0.13
N PRO A 61 17.59 -4.98 -0.91
CA PRO A 61 17.94 -5.78 -2.06
C PRO A 61 19.24 -5.21 -2.63
N VAL A 62 20.26 -6.06 -2.72
CA VAL A 62 21.53 -5.76 -3.40
C VAL A 62 21.31 -5.68 -4.91
#